data_AF-A0A225X299-F1
#
_entry.id   AF-A0A225X299-F1
#
_cell.length_a   1.000
_cell.length_b   1.000
_cell.length_c   1.000
_cell.angle_alpha   90.00
_cell.angle_beta   90.00
_cell.angle_gamma   90.00
#
_symmetry.space_group_name_H-M   'P 1'
#
loop_
_entity.id
_entity.type
_entity.pdbx_description
1 polymer ?
#
loop_
_entity_poly.entity_id
_entity_poly.type
_entity_poly.pdbx_seq_one_letter_code
_entity_poly.pdbx_strand_id
1 'polypeptide(L)'
;MEKQVYDLLYDACEAFIPLKIAYRREVLAVTLDWLGRAATCRDQETKFTLVYSTVHCYRRVGLYAIIQALAGSIQMPTKVPAEFVSVFPYFDRALAAIDGVHVPVMVAAEDAE
;
A
#
# COMPACT_ATOMS: atom_id res chain seq x y z
N MET A 1 15.17 2.06 10.79
CA MET A 1 14.72 0.65 10.89
C MET A 1 15.96 -0.21 10.88
N GLU A 2 16.09 -1.09 11.87
CA GLU A 2 17.20 -2.05 11.92
C GLU A 2 17.05 -3.07 10.78
N LYS A 3 18.18 -3.49 10.19
CA LYS A 3 18.19 -4.40 9.05
C LYS A 3 17.39 -5.69 9.31
N GLN A 4 17.50 -6.24 10.52
CA GLN A 4 16.79 -7.45 10.92
C GLN A 4 15.26 -7.28 10.90
N VAL A 5 14.75 -6.13 11.35
CA VAL A 5 13.32 -5.81 11.32
C VAL A 5 12.82 -5.70 9.89
N TYR A 6 13.63 -5.10 9.01
CA TYR A 6 13.32 -5.02 7.59
C TYR A 6 13.27 -6.40 6.92
N ASP A 7 14.23 -7.27 7.24
CA ASP A 7 14.28 -8.63 6.69
C ASP A 7 13.06 -9.45 7.14
N LEU A 8 12.67 -9.38 8.42
CA LEU A 8 11.46 -10.02 8.93
C LEU A 8 10.19 -9.53 8.24
N LEU A 9 10.07 -8.22 8.02
CA LEU A 9 8.94 -7.65 7.30
C LEU A 9 8.93 -8.12 5.84
N TYR A 10 10.09 -8.18 5.19
CA TYR A 10 10.20 -8.71 3.83
C TYR A 10 9.74 -10.16 3.75
N ASP A 11 10.22 -11.01 4.64
CA ASP A 11 9.86 -12.44 4.65
C ASP A 11 8.34 -12.62 4.85
N ALA A 12 7.70 -11.81 5.69
CA ALA A 12 6.26 -11.82 5.87
C ALA A 12 5.48 -11.33 4.63
N CYS A 13 6.04 -10.37 3.88
CA CYS A 13 5.39 -9.77 2.72
C CYS A 13 5.67 -10.51 1.40
N GLU A 14 6.73 -11.32 1.32
CA GLU A 14 7.27 -11.85 0.08
C GLU A 14 6.22 -12.62 -0.74
N ALA A 15 5.39 -13.43 -0.07
CA ALA A 15 4.34 -14.24 -0.71
C ALA A 15 3.26 -13.40 -1.41
N PHE A 16 3.12 -12.12 -1.04
CA PHE A 16 2.08 -11.22 -1.55
C PHE A 16 2.62 -10.25 -2.62
N ILE A 17 3.92 -10.27 -2.91
CA ILE A 17 4.53 -9.47 -3.98
C ILE A 17 4.53 -10.29 -5.27
N PRO A 18 3.97 -9.79 -6.40
CA PRO A 18 3.94 -10.51 -7.65
C PRO A 18 5.32 -10.97 -8.12
N LEU A 19 5.44 -12.25 -8.48
CA LEU A 19 6.69 -12.88 -8.94
C LEU A 19 7.32 -12.21 -10.17
N LYS A 20 6.50 -11.52 -10.99
CA LYS A 20 6.97 -10.76 -12.16
C LYS A 20 7.82 -9.54 -11.81
N ILE A 21 7.81 -9.09 -10.55
CA ILE A 21 8.65 -7.97 -10.10
C ILE A 21 10.02 -8.54 -9.72
N ALA A 22 11.06 -8.15 -10.45
CA ALA A 22 12.42 -8.62 -10.19
C ALA A 22 12.95 -8.13 -8.82
N TYR A 23 12.76 -6.85 -8.51
CA TYR A 23 13.32 -6.20 -7.31
C TYR A 23 12.32 -6.14 -6.15
N ARG A 24 11.93 -7.32 -5.63
CA ARG A 24 10.88 -7.42 -4.59
C ARG A 24 11.23 -6.72 -3.27
N ARG A 25 12.51 -6.68 -2.89
CA ARG A 25 12.96 -5.89 -1.74
C ARG A 25 12.80 -4.40 -1.99
N GLU A 26 13.11 -3.93 -3.20
CA GLU A 26 12.96 -2.51 -3.53
C GLU A 26 11.50 -2.04 -3.45
N VAL A 27 10.53 -2.92 -3.74
CA VAL A 27 9.09 -2.64 -3.53
C VAL A 27 8.83 -2.17 -2.10
N LEU A 28 9.28 -2.93 -1.09
CA LEU A 28 9.07 -2.56 0.31
C LEU A 28 9.87 -1.33 0.71
N ALA A 29 11.09 -1.18 0.21
CA ALA A 29 11.88 0.01 0.48
C ALA A 29 11.18 1.29 -0.02
N VAL A 30 10.64 1.26 -1.25
CA VAL A 30 9.86 2.38 -1.83
C VAL A 30 8.58 2.63 -1.03
N THR A 31 7.85 1.58 -0.66
CA THR A 31 6.60 1.74 0.12
C THR A 31 6.87 2.31 1.51
N LEU A 32 7.84 1.77 2.26
CA LEU A 32 8.16 2.24 3.61
C LEU A 32 8.74 3.65 3.60
N ASP A 33 9.51 3.99 2.57
CA ASP A 33 10.01 5.33 2.38
C ASP A 33 8.90 6.35 2.15
N TRP A 34 7.84 5.95 1.43
CA TRP A 34 6.63 6.74 1.25
C TRP A 34 5.86 6.85 2.56
N LEU A 35 5.54 5.73 3.23
CA LEU A 35 4.76 5.71 4.47
C LEU A 35 5.45 6.45 5.62
N GLY A 36 6.77 6.29 5.76
CA GLY A 36 7.51 6.83 6.90
C GLY A 36 7.84 8.32 6.79
N ARG A 37 7.86 8.88 5.57
CA ARG A 37 8.29 10.27 5.33
C ARG A 37 7.31 11.09 4.48
N ALA A 38 6.16 10.52 4.14
CA ALA A 38 5.25 11.10 3.15
C ALA A 38 5.97 11.47 1.83
N ALA A 39 6.97 10.68 1.43
CA ALA A 39 7.81 11.03 0.29
C ALA A 39 6.97 11.19 -0.99
N THR A 40 7.26 12.19 -1.82
CA THR A 40 6.57 12.33 -3.11
C THR A 40 7.11 11.33 -4.13
N CYS A 41 6.38 11.05 -5.20
CA CYS A 41 6.90 10.16 -6.25
C CYS A 41 8.19 10.71 -6.84
N ARG A 42 8.27 12.03 -7.03
CA ARG A 42 9.44 12.72 -7.61
C ARG A 42 10.70 12.54 -6.75
N ASP A 43 10.56 12.62 -5.43
CA ASP A 43 11.67 12.38 -4.51
C ASP A 43 12.18 10.94 -4.62
N GLN A 44 11.26 9.99 -4.77
CA GLN A 44 11.58 8.57 -4.87
C GLN A 44 12.15 8.17 -6.22
N GLU A 45 11.71 8.79 -7.31
CA GLU A 45 12.30 8.58 -8.64
C GLU A 45 13.80 8.87 -8.61
N THR A 46 14.18 9.98 -7.97
CA THR A 46 15.59 10.38 -7.82
C THR A 46 16.33 9.47 -6.83
N LYS A 47 15.73 9.17 -5.68
CA LYS A 47 16.37 8.39 -4.61
C LYS A 47 16.63 6.93 -5.00
N PHE A 48 15.68 6.31 -5.69
CA PHE A 48 15.74 4.90 -6.07
C PHE A 48 16.17 4.72 -7.54
N THR A 49 16.35 5.80 -8.30
CA THR A 49 16.66 5.74 -9.74
C THR A 49 15.59 4.96 -10.51
N LEU A 50 14.32 5.24 -10.19
CA LEU A 50 13.15 4.59 -10.78
C LEU A 50 12.33 5.62 -11.54
N VAL A 51 11.55 5.17 -12.53
CA VAL A 51 10.56 6.01 -13.20
C VAL A 51 9.25 6.06 -12.39
N TYR A 52 8.49 7.15 -12.53
CA TYR A 52 7.21 7.38 -11.85
C TYR A 52 6.28 6.16 -11.84
N SER A 53 6.10 5.52 -13.00
CA SER A 53 5.20 4.36 -13.13
C SER A 53 5.64 3.19 -12.27
N THR A 54 6.95 2.96 -12.14
CA THR A 54 7.53 1.93 -11.28
C THR A 54 7.36 2.30 -9.80
N VAL A 55 7.66 3.55 -9.43
CA VAL A 55 7.46 4.04 -8.04
C VAL A 55 6.00 3.88 -7.63
N HIS A 56 5.07 4.33 -8.47
CA HIS A 56 3.64 4.23 -8.22
C HIS A 56 3.17 2.78 -8.12
N CYS A 57 3.68 1.90 -9.00
CA CYS A 57 3.41 0.46 -8.93
C CYS A 57 3.93 -0.14 -7.62
N TYR A 58 5.17 0.16 -7.24
CA TYR A 58 5.81 -0.38 -6.03
C TYR A 58 5.07 0.07 -4.77
N ARG A 59 4.69 1.35 -4.66
CA ARG A 59 3.87 1.85 -3.54
C ARG A 59 2.60 1.02 -3.34
N ARG A 60 1.83 0.83 -4.43
CA ARG A 60 0.57 0.08 -4.39
C ARG A 60 0.79 -1.38 -4.02
N VAL A 61 1.74 -2.04 -4.68
CA VAL A 61 2.03 -3.46 -4.45
C VAL A 61 2.58 -3.70 -3.05
N GLY A 62 3.54 -2.89 -2.61
CA GLY A 62 4.12 -3.04 -1.28
C GLY A 62 3.14 -2.73 -0.18
N LEU A 63 2.24 -1.74 -0.37
CA LEU A 63 1.19 -1.47 0.60
C LEU A 63 0.22 -2.65 0.70
N TYR A 64 -0.21 -3.19 -0.44
CA TYR A 64 -1.03 -4.40 -0.46
C TYR A 64 -0.35 -5.57 0.27
N ALA A 65 0.93 -5.81 -0.01
CA ALA A 65 1.69 -6.88 0.62
C ALA A 65 1.81 -6.70 2.14
N ILE A 66 2.06 -5.48 2.62
CA ILE A 66 2.11 -5.17 4.05
C ILE A 66 0.74 -5.40 4.70
N ILE A 67 -0.34 -4.93 4.09
CA ILE A 67 -1.70 -5.13 4.61
C ILE A 67 -2.03 -6.62 4.71
N GLN A 68 -1.73 -7.41 3.67
CA GLN A 68 -1.99 -8.84 3.66
C GLN A 68 -1.15 -9.60 4.69
N ALA A 69 0.15 -9.28 4.77
CA ALA A 69 1.05 -9.86 5.77
C ALA A 69 0.59 -9.58 7.21
N LEU A 70 -0.07 -8.44 7.42
CA LEU A 70 -0.56 -8.00 8.72
C LEU A 70 -2.08 -8.16 8.88
N ALA A 71 -2.77 -8.85 7.97
CA ALA A 71 -4.24 -8.94 7.97
C ALA A 71 -4.81 -9.60 9.25
N GLY A 72 -4.01 -10.42 9.95
CA GLY A 72 -4.38 -10.97 11.27
C GLY A 72 -4.15 -10.01 12.45
N SER A 73 -3.46 -8.89 12.24
CA SER A 73 -3.12 -7.88 13.26
C SER A 73 -3.76 -6.51 13.01
N ILE A 74 -4.18 -6.23 11.77
CA ILE A 74 -4.85 -4.99 11.38
C ILE A 74 -6.32 -5.29 11.10
N GLN A 75 -7.21 -4.76 11.93
CA GLN A 75 -8.63 -4.71 11.60
C GLN A 75 -8.85 -3.58 10.59
N MET A 76 -8.94 -3.93 9.32
CA MET A 76 -9.34 -2.98 8.28
C MET A 76 -10.86 -2.78 8.32
N PRO A 77 -11.34 -1.53 8.25
CA PRO A 77 -12.77 -1.28 8.06
C PRO A 77 -13.20 -1.87 6.72
N THR A 78 -14.29 -2.63 6.72
CA THR A 78 -14.86 -3.25 5.51
C THR A 78 -15.83 -2.32 4.77
N LYS A 79 -16.20 -1.20 5.40
CA LYS A 79 -17.13 -0.21 4.85
C LYS A 79 -16.71 1.21 5.23
N VAL A 80 -16.98 2.15 4.34
CA VAL A 80 -16.83 3.58 4.61
C VAL A 80 -17.97 4.01 5.54
N PRO A 81 -17.72 4.80 6.59
CA PRO A 81 -18.79 5.31 7.46
C PRO A 81 -19.85 6.08 6.66
N ALA A 82 -21.13 5.79 6.88
CA ALA A 82 -22.23 6.40 6.15
C ALA A 82 -22.26 7.94 6.30
N GLU A 83 -21.86 8.45 7.47
CA GLU A 83 -21.69 9.87 7.75
C GLU A 83 -20.63 10.51 6.84
N PHE A 84 -19.51 9.84 6.58
CA PHE A 84 -18.46 10.34 5.70
C PHE A 84 -18.91 10.34 4.25
N VAL A 85 -19.57 9.27 3.78
CA VAL A 85 -20.12 9.18 2.42
C VAL A 85 -21.19 10.26 2.18
N SER A 86 -21.97 10.60 3.21
CA SER A 86 -22.98 11.67 3.09
C SER A 86 -22.37 13.05 2.78
N VAL A 87 -21.14 13.29 3.25
CA VAL A 87 -20.40 14.53 3.03
C VAL A 87 -19.52 14.42 1.78
N PHE A 88 -18.96 13.24 1.50
CA PHE A 88 -18.05 12.97 0.40
C PHE A 88 -18.48 11.74 -0.41
N PRO A 89 -19.52 11.86 -1.27
CA PRO A 89 -20.13 10.72 -1.95
C PRO A 89 -19.17 9.98 -2.88
N TYR A 90 -18.16 10.68 -3.39
CA TYR A 90 -17.15 10.17 -4.32
C TYR A 90 -16.12 9.23 -3.66
N PHE A 91 -16.19 9.07 -2.34
CA PHE A 91 -15.33 8.20 -1.55
C PHE A 91 -16.05 6.99 -0.95
N ASP A 92 -17.23 6.64 -1.46
CA ASP A 92 -18.02 5.46 -1.06
C ASP A 92 -17.25 4.13 -1.10
N ARG A 93 -16.17 4.07 -1.90
CA ARG A 93 -15.26 2.92 -2.03
C ARG A 93 -13.86 3.15 -1.44
N ALA A 94 -13.64 4.26 -0.74
CA ALA A 94 -12.35 4.62 -0.16
C ALA A 94 -12.30 4.27 1.34
N LEU A 95 -12.14 2.98 1.64
CA LEU A 95 -12.11 2.43 3.01
C LEU A 95 -11.02 3.06 3.91
N ALA A 96 -9.92 3.51 3.31
CA ALA A 96 -8.88 4.26 3.99
C ALA A 96 -8.17 5.20 3.00
N ALA A 97 -7.71 6.34 3.51
CA ALA A 97 -6.80 7.24 2.82
C ALA A 97 -5.45 7.23 3.54
N ILE A 98 -4.37 6.96 2.80
CA ILE A 98 -3.01 7.14 3.31
C ILE A 98 -2.40 8.27 2.49
N ASP A 99 -2.28 9.42 3.14
CA ASP A 99 -1.58 10.63 2.72
C ASP A 99 -1.64 10.91 1.19
N GLY A 100 -2.85 11.21 0.71
CA GLY A 100 -3.13 11.65 -0.66
C GLY A 100 -3.22 10.56 -1.72
N VAL A 101 -2.99 9.28 -1.39
CA VAL A 101 -3.25 8.15 -2.29
C VAL A 101 -4.55 7.47 -1.89
N HIS A 102 -5.56 7.59 -2.76
CA HIS A 102 -6.76 6.75 -2.68
C HIS A 102 -6.36 5.33 -3.06
N VAL A 103 -6.37 4.43 -2.08
CA VAL A 103 -6.10 3.01 -2.33
C VAL A 103 -7.46 2.36 -2.59
N PRO A 104 -7.81 2.00 -3.84
CA PRO A 104 -9.03 1.26 -4.08
C PRO A 104 -8.85 -0.13 -3.48
N VAL A 105 -9.58 -0.41 -2.41
CA VAL A 105 -9.69 -1.77 -1.90
C VAL A 105 -10.68 -2.48 -2.81
N MET A 106 -10.17 -3.42 -3.61
CA MET A 106 -11.01 -4.29 -4.42
C MET A 106 -11.68 -5.29 -3.47
N VAL A 107 -12.96 -5.08 -3.21
CA VAL A 107 -13.79 -6.04 -2.46
C VAL A 107 -14.34 -7.07 -3.45
N ALA A 108 -14.50 -8.31 -3.01
CA ALA A 108 -15.12 -9.35 -3.84
C ALA A 108 -16.56 -8.94 -4.19
N ALA A 109 -17.05 -9.33 -5.37
CA ALA A 109 -18.41 -8.98 -5.79
C ALA A 109 -19.49 -9.53 -4.84
N GLU A 110 -19.15 -10.56 -4.08
CA GLU A 110 -19.94 -11.21 -3.04
C GLU A 110 -20.18 -10.31 -1.82
N ASP A 111 -19.29 -9.33 -1.60
CA ASP A 111 -19.33 -8.37 -0.49
C ASP A 111 -19.81 -6.97 -0.95
N ALA A 112 -20.25 -6.83 -2.20
CA ALA A 112 -20.56 -5.56 -2.86
C ALA A 112 -22.07 -5.29 -3.04
N GLU A 113 -22.93 -5.92 -2.22
CA GLU A 113 -24.39 -5.66 -2.19
C GLU A 113 -24.76 -4.24 -1.73
#